data_AF-A0A564NB30-F1
#
_entry.id   AF-A0A564NB30-F1
#
_cell.length_a   1.000
_cell.length_b   1.000
_cell.length_c   1.000
_cell.angle_alpha   90.00
_cell.angle_beta   90.00
_cell.angle_gamma   90.00
#
_symmetry.space_group_name_H-M   'P 1'
#
loop_
_entity.id
_entity.type
_entity.pdbx_description
1 polymer ?
#
loop_
_entity_poly.entity_id
_entity_poly.type
_entity_poly.pdbx_seq_one_letter_code
_entity_poly.pdbx_strand_id
1 'polypeptide(L)'
;MQTLMPPVDAPGNEFNDGNPSLGTLGTIVTALFLNNVQGAIRSVQKELLSILSAAGINPDGDSNNQVLQAINKIMVDSNMSVPYGIPLPWPTSTPPTGYLICNGASFSAVTYPKLAAVYTNGVLPDLRGQTIKGLPASGRSLLSLEADGNKAHTHTASATETDLGTKQTSSDGDHVHSGVASRTNPWEIGGNQSQLFNPANLGSTDSAGLHYHTVYIGPHGHIITVDASGNAETTVKNMAFHYIVRAA
;
A
#
# COMPACT_ATOMS: atom_id res chain seq x y z
N MET A 1 3.37 6.16 53.30
CA MET A 1 4.45 6.31 54.31
C MET A 1 3.85 6.86 55.60
N GLN A 2 4.33 6.45 56.78
CA GLN A 2 3.89 7.04 58.05
C GLN A 2 4.13 8.56 58.08
N THR A 3 3.31 9.27 58.85
CA THR A 3 3.55 10.67 59.18
C THR A 3 4.88 10.83 59.94
N LEU A 4 5.39 12.06 60.01
CA LEU A 4 6.63 12.35 60.74
C LEU A 4 6.57 11.76 62.15
N MET A 5 7.66 11.11 62.57
CA MET A 5 7.78 10.56 63.92
C MET A 5 7.63 11.69 64.95
N PRO A 6 6.87 11.49 66.05
CA PRO A 6 6.81 12.47 67.13
C PRO A 6 8.21 12.79 67.68
N PRO A 7 8.47 14.04 68.08
CA PRO A 7 9.73 14.42 68.70
C PRO A 7 9.94 13.69 70.03
N VAL A 8 11.19 13.62 70.48
CA VAL A 8 11.50 13.14 71.82
C VAL A 8 11.14 14.19 72.87
N ASP A 9 10.71 13.74 74.04
CA ASP A 9 10.37 14.60 75.17
C ASP A 9 11.65 15.09 75.87
N ALA A 10 12.32 16.06 75.25
CA ALA A 10 13.57 16.66 75.71
C ALA A 10 13.65 18.14 75.29
N PRO A 11 14.45 18.98 75.97
CA PRO A 11 14.67 20.37 75.55
C PRO A 11 15.15 20.44 74.10
N GLY A 12 14.42 21.17 73.26
CA GLY A 12 14.74 21.27 71.83
C GLY A 12 14.25 20.11 70.97
N ASN A 13 13.47 19.16 71.53
CA ASN A 13 12.85 18.05 70.81
C ASN A 13 13.86 17.05 70.19
N GLU A 14 15.09 17.03 70.68
CA GLU A 14 16.21 16.22 70.21
C GLU A 14 16.90 15.48 71.36
N PHE A 15 17.62 14.40 71.04
CA PHE A 15 18.44 13.69 72.03
C PHE A 15 19.65 14.53 72.45
N ASN A 16 20.00 14.45 73.73
CA ASN A 16 21.23 14.99 74.28
C ASN A 16 21.98 13.93 75.09
N ASP A 17 23.32 13.98 75.07
CA ASP A 17 24.19 13.01 75.73
C ASP A 17 24.29 13.22 77.27
N GLY A 18 23.73 14.33 77.77
CA GLY A 18 23.95 14.78 79.14
C GLY A 18 25.37 15.30 79.36
N ASN A 19 25.68 15.70 80.59
CA ASN A 19 27.03 16.09 81.00
C ASN A 19 27.29 15.58 82.43
N PRO A 20 28.06 14.49 82.59
CA PRO A 20 28.37 13.91 83.90
C PRO A 20 29.12 14.88 84.83
N SER A 21 29.95 15.77 84.29
CA SER A 21 30.70 16.78 85.08
C SER A 21 29.81 17.89 85.66
N LEU A 22 28.60 18.07 85.10
CA LEU A 22 27.61 19.06 85.55
C LEU A 22 26.38 18.40 86.19
N GLY A 23 26.35 17.07 86.31
CA GLY A 23 25.21 16.31 86.80
C GLY A 23 24.00 16.28 85.85
N THR A 24 24.13 16.77 84.61
CA THR A 24 23.06 16.75 83.61
C THR A 24 22.91 15.34 83.05
N LEU A 25 21.72 14.76 83.16
CA LEU A 25 21.42 13.44 82.58
C LEU A 25 21.19 13.55 81.07
N GLY A 26 21.53 12.49 80.34
CA GLY A 26 21.19 12.35 78.92
C GLY A 26 19.72 12.00 78.70
N THR A 27 19.26 12.18 77.47
CA THR A 27 17.89 11.86 77.08
C THR A 27 17.68 10.36 77.05
N ILE A 28 16.64 9.89 77.75
CA ILE A 28 16.29 8.47 77.79
C ILE A 28 15.64 8.09 76.46
N VAL A 29 16.14 7.01 75.84
CA VAL A 29 15.49 6.38 74.69
C VAL A 29 14.26 5.61 75.18
N THR A 30 13.08 6.16 74.93
CA THR A 30 11.82 5.55 75.40
C THR A 30 11.37 4.42 74.48
N ALA A 31 10.60 3.47 75.04
CA ALA A 31 9.93 2.45 74.24
C ALA A 31 8.99 3.07 73.18
N LEU A 32 8.36 4.21 73.49
CA LEU A 32 7.55 4.97 72.54
C LEU A 32 8.38 5.38 71.31
N PHE A 33 9.58 5.95 71.53
CA PHE A 33 10.48 6.32 70.44
C PHE A 33 10.90 5.11 69.60
N LEU A 34 11.36 4.02 70.23
CA LEU A 34 11.80 2.82 69.51
C LEU A 34 10.66 2.14 68.73
N ASN A 35 9.45 2.13 69.29
CA ASN A 35 8.26 1.63 68.59
C ASN A 35 7.92 2.50 67.38
N ASN A 36 8.06 3.82 67.49
CA ASN A 36 7.86 4.73 66.35
C ASN A 36 8.93 4.52 65.27
N VAL A 37 10.21 4.35 65.63
CA VAL A 37 11.29 4.02 64.68
C VAL A 37 11.00 2.70 63.96
N GLN A 38 10.62 1.65 64.72
CA GLN A 38 10.22 0.37 64.13
C GLN A 38 9.03 0.53 63.17
N GLY A 39 8.04 1.35 63.55
CA GLY A 39 6.90 1.69 62.70
C GLY A 39 7.31 2.34 61.38
N ALA A 40 8.17 3.36 61.44
CA ALA A 40 8.64 4.10 60.29
C ALA A 40 9.42 3.21 59.32
N ILE A 41 10.36 2.41 59.83
CA ILE A 41 11.16 1.46 59.03
C ILE A 41 10.24 0.44 58.34
N ARG A 42 9.33 -0.18 59.09
CA ARG A 42 8.38 -1.16 58.52
C ARG A 42 7.45 -0.51 57.50
N SER A 43 7.07 0.75 57.68
CA SER A 43 6.26 1.49 56.70
C SER A 43 7.02 1.71 55.40
N VAL A 44 8.29 2.13 55.45
CA VAL A 44 9.12 2.30 54.24
C VAL A 44 9.33 0.96 53.55
N GLN A 45 9.64 -0.10 54.31
CA GLN A 45 9.77 -1.45 53.76
C GLN A 45 8.50 -1.90 53.04
N LYS A 46 7.31 -1.66 53.61
CA LYS A 46 6.03 -1.99 52.95
C LYS A 46 5.84 -1.26 51.61
N GLU A 47 6.22 0.01 51.52
CA GLU A 47 6.15 0.76 50.24
C GLU A 47 7.10 0.15 49.20
N LEU A 48 8.33 -0.17 49.58
CA LEU A 48 9.29 -0.83 48.69
C LEU A 48 8.82 -2.22 48.25
N LEU A 49 8.21 -3.00 49.16
CA LEU A 49 7.60 -4.29 48.85
C LEU A 49 6.43 -4.16 47.87
N SER A 50 5.61 -3.10 47.97
CA SER A 50 4.55 -2.82 47.00
C SER A 50 5.12 -2.55 45.60
N ILE A 51 6.25 -1.84 45.49
CA ILE A 51 6.95 -1.62 44.21
C ILE A 51 7.42 -2.96 43.63
N LEU A 52 8.03 -3.83 44.43
CA LEU A 52 8.44 -5.17 43.99
C LEU A 52 7.25 -6.01 43.52
N SER A 53 6.16 -6.00 44.29
CA SER A 53 4.94 -6.74 43.95
C SER A 53 4.29 -6.24 42.66
N ALA A 54 4.27 -4.93 42.42
CA ALA A 54 3.75 -4.35 41.18
C ALA A 54 4.57 -4.80 39.96
N ALA A 55 5.87 -5.02 40.15
CA ALA A 55 6.76 -5.58 39.12
C ALA A 55 6.74 -7.12 39.07
N GLY A 56 5.98 -7.81 39.92
CA GLY A 56 5.98 -9.27 40.02
C GLY A 56 7.34 -9.84 40.45
N ILE A 57 8.07 -9.13 41.31
CA ILE A 57 9.37 -9.55 41.86
C ILE A 57 9.15 -9.97 43.31
N ASN A 58 9.64 -11.16 43.68
CA ASN A 58 9.64 -11.62 45.06
C ASN A 58 10.84 -11.02 45.83
N PRO A 59 10.67 -10.55 47.08
CA PRO A 59 11.76 -10.05 47.89
C PRO A 59 12.85 -11.11 48.12
N ASP A 60 14.11 -10.69 48.05
CA ASP A 60 15.29 -11.53 48.19
C ASP A 60 16.33 -10.80 49.04
N GLY A 61 16.63 -11.34 50.22
CA GLY A 61 17.56 -10.74 51.18
C GLY A 61 19.01 -10.67 50.69
N ASP A 62 19.36 -11.46 49.67
CA ASP A 62 20.71 -11.52 49.11
C ASP A 62 20.90 -10.52 47.94
N SER A 63 19.80 -9.91 47.45
CA SER A 63 19.82 -8.97 46.35
C SER A 63 19.74 -7.52 46.80
N ASN A 64 20.61 -6.67 46.26
CA ASN A 64 20.69 -5.24 46.61
C ASN A 64 20.14 -4.30 45.52
N ASN A 65 19.51 -4.83 44.47
CA ASN A 65 19.05 -4.03 43.32
C ASN A 65 17.57 -4.27 42.94
N GLN A 66 16.80 -4.99 43.76
CA GLN A 66 15.43 -5.37 43.41
C GLN A 66 14.49 -4.18 43.17
N VAL A 67 14.63 -3.09 43.95
CA VAL A 67 13.81 -1.88 43.76
C VAL A 67 14.11 -1.22 42.42
N LEU A 68 15.40 -1.18 42.02
CA LEU A 68 15.80 -0.68 40.70
C LEU A 68 15.24 -1.56 39.57
N GLN A 69 15.33 -2.88 39.72
CA GLN A 69 14.74 -3.83 38.77
C GLN A 69 13.23 -3.64 38.63
N ALA A 70 12.53 -3.44 39.75
CA ALA A 70 11.09 -3.21 39.76
C ALA A 70 10.71 -1.89 39.09
N ILE A 71 11.40 -0.78 39.42
CA ILE A 71 11.17 0.52 38.78
C ILE A 71 11.42 0.43 37.27
N ASN A 72 12.51 -0.19 36.84
CA ASN A 72 12.79 -0.36 35.41
C ASN A 72 11.71 -1.19 34.72
N LYS A 73 11.24 -2.27 35.33
CA LYS A 73 10.18 -3.11 34.77
C LYS A 73 8.85 -2.36 34.68
N ILE A 74 8.45 -1.65 35.74
CA ILE A 74 7.23 -0.83 35.77
C ILE A 74 7.32 0.29 34.74
N MET A 75 8.46 0.98 34.64
CA MET A 75 8.68 2.02 33.63
C MET A 75 8.60 1.47 32.22
N VAL A 76 9.18 0.30 31.93
CA VAL A 76 9.08 -0.32 30.60
C VAL A 76 7.64 -0.73 30.29
N ASP A 77 6.91 -1.31 31.25
CA ASP A 77 5.51 -1.69 31.04
C ASP A 77 4.57 -0.47 30.91
N SER A 78 4.84 0.62 31.63
CA SER A 78 4.05 1.86 31.61
C SER A 78 4.36 2.77 30.41
N ASN A 79 5.56 2.64 29.84
CA ASN A 79 6.06 3.55 28.80
C ASN A 79 6.13 2.91 27.39
N MET A 80 5.72 1.64 27.24
CA MET A 80 5.57 1.05 25.91
C MET A 80 4.16 1.32 25.35
N SER A 81 4.00 2.53 24.81
CA SER A 81 2.79 3.08 24.18
C SER A 81 2.23 2.26 23.01
N VAL A 82 2.92 1.19 22.59
CA VAL A 82 2.48 0.32 21.48
C VAL A 82 1.99 -1.03 22.03
N PRO A 83 0.69 -1.34 21.90
CA PRO A 83 0.13 -2.65 22.18
C PRO A 83 0.84 -3.80 21.43
N TYR A 84 0.82 -4.98 22.03
CA TYR A 84 1.33 -6.19 21.37
C TYR A 84 0.59 -6.46 20.06
N GLY A 85 1.32 -7.00 19.08
CA GLY A 85 0.77 -7.40 17.79
C GLY A 85 0.55 -6.29 16.77
N ILE A 86 0.76 -5.01 17.09
CA ILE A 86 0.71 -3.94 16.07
C ILE A 86 1.95 -4.01 15.16
N PRO A 87 1.80 -4.11 13.83
CA PRO A 87 2.92 -4.02 12.90
C PRO A 87 3.48 -2.60 12.86
N LEU A 88 4.78 -2.46 13.09
CA LEU A 88 5.50 -1.20 13.04
C LEU A 88 6.51 -1.21 11.88
N PRO A 89 6.66 -0.09 11.15
CA PRO A 89 7.70 0.05 10.15
C PRO A 89 9.07 0.17 10.82
N TRP A 90 10.03 -0.65 10.38
CA TRP A 90 11.38 -0.72 10.90
C TRP A 90 12.43 -0.56 9.79
N PRO A 91 13.39 0.38 9.91
CA PRO A 91 14.25 0.78 8.80
C PRO A 91 15.47 -0.13 8.58
N THR A 92 15.75 -1.09 9.48
CA THR A 92 16.93 -1.95 9.37
C THR A 92 16.54 -3.42 9.22
N SER A 93 17.47 -4.25 8.74
CA SER A 93 17.25 -5.68 8.52
C SER A 93 17.11 -6.49 9.81
N THR A 94 17.67 -6.00 10.92
CA THR A 94 17.66 -6.70 12.21
C THR A 94 16.67 -6.00 13.15
N PRO A 95 15.59 -6.69 13.59
CA PRO A 95 14.66 -6.12 14.55
C PRO A 95 15.33 -5.95 15.93
N PRO A 96 14.89 -4.99 16.75
CA PRO A 96 15.33 -4.89 18.14
C PRO A 96 14.97 -6.13 18.95
N THR A 97 15.70 -6.37 20.03
CA THR A 97 15.36 -7.43 21.00
C THR A 97 13.92 -7.28 21.47
N GLY A 98 13.17 -8.39 21.50
CA GLY A 98 11.76 -8.40 21.87
C GLY A 98 10.78 -8.15 20.71
N TYR A 99 11.27 -8.00 19.48
CA TYR A 99 10.46 -7.86 18.27
C TYR A 99 10.67 -9.03 17.29
N LEU A 100 9.64 -9.35 16.52
CA LEU A 100 9.65 -10.35 15.45
C LEU A 100 9.28 -9.69 14.12
N ILE A 101 9.87 -10.17 13.02
CA ILE A 101 9.50 -9.72 11.66
C ILE A 101 8.17 -10.38 11.25
N CYS A 102 7.26 -9.62 10.65
CA CYS A 102 6.00 -10.11 10.08
C CYS A 102 6.23 -10.81 8.72
N ASN A 103 6.73 -12.04 8.76
CA ASN A 103 7.14 -12.82 7.58
C ASN A 103 6.34 -14.13 7.41
N GLY A 104 5.18 -14.27 8.06
CA GLY A 104 4.39 -15.50 7.99
C GLY A 104 4.85 -16.62 8.94
N ALA A 105 5.88 -16.40 9.75
CA ALA A 105 6.39 -17.44 10.65
C ALA A 105 5.44 -17.74 11.82
N SER A 106 5.41 -19.01 12.24
CA SER A 106 4.79 -19.43 13.49
C SER A 106 5.60 -18.96 14.70
N PHE A 107 4.92 -18.76 15.83
CA PHE A 107 5.56 -18.40 17.10
C PHE A 107 4.98 -19.24 18.27
N SER A 108 5.77 -19.35 19.35
CA SER A 108 5.36 -20.08 20.55
C SER A 108 4.43 -19.24 21.42
N ALA A 109 3.20 -19.72 21.65
CA ALA A 109 2.26 -19.09 22.57
C ALA A 109 2.73 -19.15 24.03
N VAL A 110 3.60 -20.10 24.38
CA VAL A 110 4.20 -20.20 25.72
C VAL A 110 5.24 -19.09 25.91
N THR A 111 6.03 -18.82 24.89
CA THR A 111 7.09 -17.79 24.93
C THR A 111 6.50 -16.39 24.79
N TYR A 112 5.47 -16.22 23.96
CA TYR A 112 4.86 -14.92 23.65
C TYR A 112 3.34 -14.93 23.90
N PRO A 113 2.88 -15.10 25.16
CA PRO A 113 1.46 -15.27 25.47
C PRO A 113 0.62 -14.02 25.13
N LYS A 114 1.19 -12.82 25.28
CA LYS A 114 0.51 -11.56 24.92
C LYS A 114 0.35 -11.40 23.40
N LEU A 115 1.31 -11.90 22.61
CA LEU A 115 1.21 -11.92 21.16
C LEU A 115 0.18 -12.96 20.69
N ALA A 116 0.12 -14.13 21.35
CA ALA A 116 -0.87 -15.17 21.09
C ALA A 116 -2.31 -14.72 21.38
N ALA A 117 -2.50 -13.76 22.28
CA ALA A 117 -3.81 -13.15 22.51
C ALA A 117 -4.29 -12.29 21.31
N VAL A 118 -3.37 -11.84 20.45
CA VAL A 118 -3.70 -11.04 19.24
C VAL A 118 -3.74 -11.93 18.00
N TYR A 119 -2.69 -12.72 17.77
CA TYR A 119 -2.60 -13.67 16.67
C TYR A 119 -2.90 -15.08 17.20
N THR A 120 -4.19 -15.39 17.31
CA THR A 120 -4.69 -16.61 18.00
C THR A 120 -4.35 -17.92 17.30
N ASN A 121 -4.00 -17.88 16.01
CA ASN A 121 -3.51 -19.02 15.26
C ASN A 121 -2.02 -19.32 15.50
N GLY A 122 -1.31 -18.49 16.29
CA GLY A 122 0.11 -18.65 16.56
C GLY A 122 1.00 -18.36 15.34
N VAL A 123 0.50 -17.63 14.34
CA VAL A 123 1.21 -17.30 13.10
C VAL A 123 1.17 -15.80 12.85
N LEU A 124 2.32 -15.21 12.54
CA LEU A 124 2.39 -13.81 12.15
C LEU A 124 1.84 -13.60 10.74
N PRO A 125 1.23 -12.45 10.42
CA PRO A 125 0.94 -12.12 9.04
C PRO A 125 2.25 -12.00 8.24
N ASP A 126 2.22 -12.39 6.96
CA ASP A 126 3.29 -12.09 6.02
C ASP A 126 3.03 -10.74 5.38
N LEU A 127 3.76 -9.72 5.83
CA LEU A 127 3.58 -8.34 5.39
C LEU A 127 4.65 -7.89 4.38
N ARG A 128 5.45 -8.83 3.86
CA ARG A 128 6.42 -8.54 2.80
C ARG A 128 5.66 -8.16 1.52
N GLY A 129 5.96 -6.99 0.97
CA GLY A 129 5.25 -6.44 -0.20
C GLY A 129 3.83 -5.92 0.09
N GLN A 130 3.37 -5.97 1.34
CA GLN A 130 2.01 -5.56 1.70
C GLN A 130 1.97 -4.08 2.12
N THR A 131 0.87 -3.40 1.82
CA THR A 131 0.53 -2.09 2.40
C THR A 131 -0.68 -2.24 3.30
N ILE A 132 -0.60 -1.75 4.55
CA ILE A 132 -1.71 -1.83 5.49
C ILE A 132 -2.81 -0.86 5.06
N LYS A 133 -3.99 -1.42 4.82
CA LYS A 133 -5.24 -0.69 4.51
C LYS A 133 -6.22 -0.88 5.66
N GLY A 134 -6.85 0.21 6.09
CA GLY A 134 -7.91 0.15 7.10
C GLY A 134 -9.03 -0.80 6.66
N LEU A 135 -9.55 -1.60 7.60
CA LEU A 135 -10.66 -2.50 7.34
C LEU A 135 -11.87 -1.68 6.87
N PRO A 136 -12.43 -1.94 5.67
CA PRO A 136 -13.65 -1.25 5.23
C PRO A 136 -14.84 -1.67 6.10
N ALA A 137 -15.89 -0.85 6.11
CA ALA A 137 -17.12 -1.14 6.87
C ALA A 137 -17.80 -2.48 6.48
N SER A 138 -17.56 -2.98 5.26
CA SER A 138 -18.07 -4.27 4.78
C SER A 138 -17.21 -4.84 3.66
N GLY A 139 -17.45 -6.11 3.29
CA GLY A 139 -16.82 -6.77 2.15
C GLY A 139 -15.44 -7.37 2.40
N ARG A 140 -14.87 -7.20 3.61
CA ARG A 140 -13.58 -7.79 4.02
C ARG A 140 -13.58 -8.18 5.50
N SER A 141 -12.70 -9.11 5.84
CA SER A 141 -12.40 -9.51 7.22
C SER A 141 -11.03 -8.99 7.66
N LEU A 142 -10.79 -8.89 8.97
CA LEU A 142 -9.47 -8.57 9.51
C LEU A 142 -8.42 -9.56 8.97
N LEU A 143 -7.23 -9.05 8.65
CA LEU A 143 -6.10 -9.80 8.08
C LEU A 143 -6.34 -10.46 6.71
N SER A 144 -7.47 -10.18 6.04
CA SER A 144 -7.65 -10.60 4.64
C SER A 144 -6.66 -9.89 3.72
N LEU A 145 -6.14 -10.57 2.70
CA LEU A 145 -5.32 -9.98 1.64
C LEU A 145 -6.20 -9.50 0.48
N GLU A 146 -5.71 -8.50 -0.26
CA GLU A 146 -6.33 -7.95 -1.47
C GLU A 146 -5.22 -7.75 -2.50
N ALA A 147 -5.43 -8.25 -3.71
CA ALA A 147 -4.50 -8.03 -4.81
C ALA A 147 -4.55 -6.56 -5.27
N ASP A 148 -3.47 -6.08 -5.86
CA ASP A 148 -3.45 -4.78 -6.51
C ASP A 148 -4.37 -4.77 -7.75
N GLY A 149 -4.73 -3.58 -8.22
CA GLY A 149 -5.61 -3.48 -9.36
C GLY A 149 -5.81 -2.05 -9.86
N ASN A 150 -5.87 -1.92 -11.19
CA ASN A 150 -6.20 -0.66 -11.84
C ASN A 150 -7.71 -0.39 -11.75
N LYS A 151 -8.06 0.86 -11.47
CA LYS A 151 -9.44 1.32 -11.54
C LYS A 151 -9.94 1.26 -12.99
N ALA A 152 -11.20 0.82 -13.17
CA ALA A 152 -11.86 0.82 -14.47
C ALA A 152 -11.82 2.21 -15.13
N HIS A 153 -11.45 2.26 -16.41
CA HIS A 153 -11.35 3.49 -17.20
C HIS A 153 -11.47 3.18 -18.70
N THR A 154 -11.56 4.22 -19.53
CA THR A 154 -11.63 4.13 -21.00
C THR A 154 -10.65 5.11 -21.63
N HIS A 155 -10.37 4.93 -22.92
CA HIS A 155 -9.51 5.80 -23.73
C HIS A 155 -10.28 6.28 -24.96
N THR A 156 -10.00 7.51 -25.41
CA THR A 156 -10.40 7.94 -26.76
C THR A 156 -9.35 7.48 -27.76
N ALA A 157 -9.78 7.02 -28.93
CA ALA A 157 -8.90 6.59 -30.01
C ALA A 157 -9.41 7.15 -31.35
N SER A 158 -8.48 7.36 -32.29
CA SER A 158 -8.78 7.78 -33.65
C SER A 158 -7.90 7.01 -34.64
N ALA A 159 -8.39 6.88 -35.88
CA ALA A 159 -7.61 6.38 -37.00
C ALA A 159 -7.30 7.53 -37.96
N THR A 160 -6.18 7.45 -38.66
CA THR A 160 -5.84 8.43 -39.70
C THR A 160 -6.68 8.17 -40.95
N GLU A 161 -7.22 9.24 -41.54
CA GLU A 161 -7.96 9.18 -42.80
C GLU A 161 -7.08 8.57 -43.90
N THR A 162 -7.66 7.64 -44.66
CA THR A 162 -7.01 7.03 -45.83
C THR A 162 -7.91 7.23 -47.05
N ASP A 163 -7.52 8.14 -47.94
CA ASP A 163 -8.20 8.35 -49.21
C ASP A 163 -7.56 7.48 -50.30
N LEU A 164 -8.34 6.53 -50.84
CA LEU A 164 -7.93 5.69 -51.96
C LEU A 164 -8.32 6.29 -53.32
N GLY A 165 -8.99 7.45 -53.34
CA GLY A 165 -9.50 8.14 -54.53
C GLY A 165 -10.64 7.39 -55.23
N THR A 166 -11.02 7.89 -56.41
CA THR A 166 -11.96 7.20 -57.30
C THR A 166 -11.21 6.26 -58.23
N LYS A 167 -11.70 5.03 -58.41
CA LYS A 167 -11.12 4.05 -59.35
C LYS A 167 -11.96 3.97 -60.62
N GLN A 168 -11.28 3.94 -61.76
CA GLN A 168 -11.87 3.86 -63.10
C GLN A 168 -11.39 2.60 -63.82
N THR A 169 -12.20 2.09 -64.75
CA THR A 169 -11.75 1.05 -65.69
C THR A 169 -10.73 1.62 -66.68
N SER A 170 -9.94 0.75 -67.33
CA SER A 170 -9.17 1.21 -68.49
C SER A 170 -10.12 1.67 -69.59
N SER A 171 -9.67 2.62 -70.40
CA SER A 171 -10.45 3.18 -71.50
C SER A 171 -10.10 2.55 -72.84
N ASP A 172 -9.48 1.37 -72.86
CA ASP A 172 -8.93 0.75 -74.07
C ASP A 172 -10.02 0.16 -74.98
N GLY A 173 -9.64 -0.10 -76.24
CA GLY A 173 -10.49 -0.83 -77.20
C GLY A 173 -11.31 0.03 -78.15
N ASP A 174 -11.03 1.33 -78.28
CA ASP A 174 -11.60 2.10 -79.39
C ASP A 174 -11.16 1.53 -80.73
N HIS A 175 -12.13 1.28 -81.59
CA HIS A 175 -11.91 0.74 -82.92
C HIS A 175 -13.09 1.14 -83.81
N VAL A 176 -12.81 1.21 -85.11
CA VAL A 176 -13.82 1.43 -86.15
C VAL A 176 -13.96 0.17 -86.99
N HIS A 177 -15.14 -0.04 -87.56
CA HIS A 177 -15.40 -1.14 -88.49
C HIS A 177 -15.42 -0.59 -89.92
N SER A 178 -14.68 -1.21 -90.83
CA SER A 178 -14.65 -0.84 -92.25
C SER A 178 -15.76 -1.54 -93.04
N GLY A 179 -16.20 -0.96 -94.16
CA GLY A 179 -17.10 -1.62 -95.12
C GLY A 179 -18.50 -1.02 -95.23
N VAL A 180 -18.72 0.16 -94.64
CA VAL A 180 -19.97 0.92 -94.80
C VAL A 180 -19.88 1.87 -96.00
N ALA A 181 -21.01 2.37 -96.52
CA ALA A 181 -21.00 3.35 -97.60
C ALA A 181 -20.31 4.66 -97.16
N SER A 182 -19.45 5.22 -98.00
CA SER A 182 -18.66 6.40 -97.65
C SER A 182 -19.52 7.67 -97.55
N ARG A 183 -19.20 8.54 -96.58
CA ARG A 183 -19.82 9.86 -96.40
C ARG A 183 -19.12 10.98 -97.17
N THR A 184 -17.88 10.72 -97.60
CA THR A 184 -17.12 11.68 -98.41
C THR A 184 -17.53 11.54 -99.87
N ASN A 185 -17.71 12.68 -100.55
CA ASN A 185 -18.10 12.76 -101.96
C ASN A 185 -19.52 12.18 -102.22
N PRO A 186 -20.60 12.91 -101.84
CA PRO A 186 -21.99 12.54 -102.06
C PRO A 186 -22.25 12.08 -103.51
N TRP A 187 -23.08 11.04 -103.67
CA TRP A 187 -23.26 10.36 -104.95
C TRP A 187 -24.53 10.85 -105.68
N GLU A 188 -24.43 11.18 -106.97
CA GLU A 188 -25.57 11.50 -107.85
C GLU A 188 -26.12 10.20 -108.45
N ILE A 189 -27.40 9.88 -108.24
CA ILE A 189 -28.04 8.70 -108.86
C ILE A 189 -28.56 9.00 -110.27
N GLY A 190 -28.59 10.28 -110.65
CA GLY A 190 -28.90 10.76 -111.98
C GLY A 190 -29.85 11.96 -111.97
N GLY A 191 -29.43 13.04 -112.63
CA GLY A 191 -30.22 14.27 -112.77
C GLY A 191 -30.26 15.07 -111.47
N ASN A 192 -31.39 15.68 -111.13
CA ASN A 192 -31.50 16.54 -109.94
C ASN A 192 -31.65 15.74 -108.61
N GLN A 193 -31.26 14.46 -108.58
CA GLN A 193 -31.37 13.59 -107.40
C GLN A 193 -29.98 13.18 -106.90
N SER A 194 -29.65 13.60 -105.68
CA SER A 194 -28.39 13.27 -105.01
C SER A 194 -28.64 12.58 -103.68
N GLN A 195 -27.69 11.74 -103.26
CA GLN A 195 -27.68 11.11 -101.96
C GLN A 195 -26.46 11.52 -101.16
N LEU A 196 -26.65 11.69 -99.86
CA LEU A 196 -25.63 12.18 -98.94
C LEU A 196 -24.54 11.13 -98.62
N PHE A 197 -24.62 9.93 -99.20
CA PHE A 197 -23.65 8.85 -99.03
C PHE A 197 -23.33 8.19 -100.37
N ASN A 198 -22.17 7.55 -100.46
CA ASN A 198 -21.61 6.96 -101.67
C ASN A 198 -21.46 5.44 -101.51
N PRO A 199 -22.32 4.63 -102.15
CA PRO A 199 -22.24 3.18 -102.06
C PRO A 199 -21.14 2.55 -102.94
N ALA A 200 -20.51 3.30 -103.85
CA ALA A 200 -19.45 2.80 -104.73
C ALA A 200 -18.06 2.80 -104.06
N ASN A 201 -17.85 3.64 -103.03
CA ASN A 201 -16.63 3.69 -102.23
C ASN A 201 -16.96 3.34 -100.78
N LEU A 202 -16.20 2.42 -100.17
CA LEU A 202 -16.38 2.05 -98.77
C LEU A 202 -15.69 3.05 -97.85
N GLY A 203 -16.30 3.33 -96.71
CA GLY A 203 -15.75 4.07 -95.58
C GLY A 203 -15.73 3.22 -94.31
N SER A 204 -15.41 3.90 -93.20
CA SER A 204 -15.47 3.34 -91.85
C SER A 204 -16.65 3.91 -91.09
N THR A 205 -17.12 3.17 -90.09
CA THR A 205 -17.99 3.73 -89.07
C THR A 205 -17.27 4.84 -88.29
N ASP A 206 -18.05 5.75 -87.71
CA ASP A 206 -17.49 6.73 -86.78
C ASP A 206 -17.01 6.01 -85.50
N SER A 207 -15.88 6.46 -84.95
CA SER A 207 -15.49 6.05 -83.59
C SER A 207 -16.40 6.77 -82.59
N ALA A 208 -16.85 6.03 -81.58
CA ALA A 208 -17.58 6.60 -80.44
C ALA A 208 -16.62 7.14 -79.35
N GLY A 209 -15.31 7.01 -79.56
CA GLY A 209 -14.26 7.40 -78.64
C GLY A 209 -14.05 6.41 -77.50
N LEU A 210 -12.91 6.56 -76.83
CA LEU A 210 -12.60 5.85 -75.60
C LEU A 210 -13.54 6.34 -74.48
N HIS A 211 -13.99 5.43 -73.62
CA HIS A 211 -14.73 5.79 -72.40
C HIS A 211 -14.31 4.90 -71.24
N TYR A 212 -14.59 5.35 -70.02
CA TYR A 212 -14.34 4.59 -68.80
C TYR A 212 -15.60 4.57 -67.92
N HIS A 213 -15.64 3.66 -66.97
CA HIS A 213 -16.69 3.57 -65.95
C HIS A 213 -16.10 3.84 -64.56
N THR A 214 -16.92 4.35 -63.65
CA THR A 214 -16.59 4.43 -62.23
C THR A 214 -17.03 3.14 -61.52
N VAL A 215 -16.25 2.70 -60.53
CA VAL A 215 -16.54 1.48 -59.77
C VAL A 215 -16.81 1.81 -58.30
N TYR A 216 -17.95 1.34 -57.78
CA TYR A 216 -18.29 1.46 -56.37
C TYR A 216 -17.63 0.33 -55.55
N ILE A 217 -16.88 0.69 -54.51
CA ILE A 217 -16.06 -0.25 -53.72
C ILE A 217 -16.78 -0.79 -52.48
N GLY A 218 -17.72 -0.03 -51.91
CA GLY A 218 -18.50 -0.44 -50.73
C GLY A 218 -17.83 -0.14 -49.36
N PRO A 219 -18.58 -0.27 -48.25
CA PRO A 219 -18.06 -0.10 -46.90
C PRO A 219 -17.18 -1.29 -46.49
N HIS A 220 -16.15 -1.02 -45.69
CA HIS A 220 -15.32 -2.03 -45.04
C HIS A 220 -14.89 -1.56 -43.65
N GLY A 221 -14.23 -2.43 -42.89
CA GLY A 221 -13.77 -2.13 -41.53
C GLY A 221 -12.42 -2.79 -41.21
N HIS A 222 -11.92 -2.51 -40.01
CA HIS A 222 -10.63 -3.01 -39.53
C HIS A 222 -10.76 -3.64 -38.16
N ILE A 223 -9.92 -4.63 -37.90
CA ILE A 223 -9.72 -5.16 -36.55
C ILE A 223 -8.70 -4.25 -35.85
N ILE A 224 -9.03 -3.76 -34.68
CA ILE A 224 -8.14 -2.98 -33.83
C ILE A 224 -7.67 -3.84 -32.67
N THR A 225 -6.35 -3.89 -32.46
CA THR A 225 -5.73 -4.54 -31.30
C THR A 225 -5.08 -3.46 -30.44
N VAL A 226 -5.30 -3.53 -29.12
CA VAL A 226 -4.63 -2.68 -28.14
C VAL A 226 -3.77 -3.58 -27.28
N ASP A 227 -2.45 -3.43 -27.39
CA ASP A 227 -1.50 -4.22 -26.63
C ASP A 227 -1.52 -3.85 -25.13
N ALA A 228 -1.14 -4.81 -24.29
CA ALA A 228 -1.04 -4.59 -22.85
C ALA A 228 0.02 -3.53 -22.53
N SER A 229 -0.28 -2.67 -21.56
CA SER A 229 0.63 -1.63 -21.08
C SER A 229 0.57 -1.54 -19.56
N GLY A 230 1.74 -1.58 -18.90
CA GLY A 230 1.86 -1.51 -17.44
C GLY A 230 3.07 -2.27 -16.91
N ASN A 231 3.21 -2.23 -15.58
CA ASN A 231 4.18 -3.02 -14.84
C ASN A 231 3.53 -4.31 -14.30
N ALA A 232 4.33 -5.19 -13.69
CA ALA A 232 3.83 -6.39 -13.03
C ALA A 232 2.90 -6.10 -11.82
N GLU A 233 3.05 -4.93 -11.18
CA GLU A 233 2.24 -4.50 -10.04
C GLU A 233 1.77 -3.05 -10.20
N THR A 234 0.59 -2.77 -9.68
CA THR A 234 0.00 -1.43 -9.54
C THR A 234 0.52 -0.77 -8.28
N THR A 235 1.50 0.11 -8.43
CA THR A 235 2.18 0.74 -7.29
C THR A 235 1.85 2.23 -7.14
N VAL A 236 1.82 2.71 -5.91
CA VAL A 236 2.01 4.13 -5.58
C VAL A 236 3.47 4.36 -5.16
N LYS A 237 3.93 5.62 -5.14
CA LYS A 237 5.26 5.94 -4.58
C LYS A 237 5.36 5.38 -3.15
N ASN A 238 6.36 4.54 -2.89
CA ASN A 238 6.53 3.84 -1.63
C ASN A 238 8.02 3.73 -1.26
N MET A 239 8.29 3.35 0.00
CA MET A 239 9.63 3.08 0.53
C MET A 239 9.59 1.79 1.34
N ALA A 240 10.61 0.95 1.18
CA ALA A 240 10.66 -0.34 1.84
C ALA A 240 11.10 -0.23 3.30
N PHE A 241 10.27 -0.76 4.21
CA PHE A 241 10.57 -0.97 5.62
C PHE A 241 10.21 -2.42 5.96
N HIS A 242 10.88 -3.01 6.95
CA HIS A 242 10.36 -4.23 7.56
C HIS A 242 9.13 -3.90 8.40
N TYR A 243 8.11 -4.76 8.35
CA TYR A 243 7.09 -4.77 9.40
C TYR A 243 7.56 -5.67 10.54
N ILE A 244 7.61 -5.12 11.75
CA ILE A 244 7.94 -5.85 12.99
C ILE A 244 6.80 -5.76 13.99
N VAL A 245 6.66 -6.75 14.86
CA VAL A 245 5.70 -6.76 15.97
C VAL A 245 6.42 -6.96 17.28
N ARG A 246 5.92 -6.29 18.32
CA ARG A 246 6.38 -6.54 19.70
C ARG A 246 5.93 -7.92 20.16
N ALA A 247 6.87 -8.73 20.62
CA ALA A 247 6.66 -10.09 21.09
C ALA A 247 6.93 -10.26 22.60
N ALA A 248 7.85 -9.48 23.18
CA ALA A 248 8.17 -9.47 24.62
C ALA A 248 7.88 -8.09 25.25
#